data_AF-A0AA88HT96-F1
#
_entry.id   AF-A0AA88HT96-F1
#
_cell.length_a   1.000
_cell.length_b   1.000
_cell.length_c   1.000
_cell.angle_alpha   90.00
_cell.angle_beta   90.00
_cell.angle_gamma   90.00
#
_symmetry.space_group_name_H-M   'P 1'
#
loop_
_entity.id
_entity.type
_entity.pdbx_description
1 polymer ?
#
loop_
_entity_poly.entity_id
_entity_poly.type
_entity_poly.pdbx_seq_one_letter_code
_entity_poly.pdbx_strand_id
1 'polypeptide(L)' 'MTGFVSVFLLSYSTHKAMEIGRQGRVQVEDLVFLVRKDARKYARIKDLLTMNEELKKARKAFDAEKYQGT' A
#
# COMPACT_ATOMS: atom_id res chain seq x y z
N MET A 1 -6.08 -18.77 2.76
CA MET A 1 -4.81 -18.76 1.99
C MET A 1 -4.27 -17.35 1.71
N THR A 2 -5.09 -16.30 1.70
CA THR A 2 -4.67 -14.90 1.43
C THR A 2 -3.86 -14.22 2.55
N GLY A 3 -3.97 -14.65 3.80
CA GLY A 3 -3.26 -14.02 4.94
C GLY A 3 -1.77 -14.34 5.04
N PHE A 4 -1.34 -15.52 4.61
CA PHE A 4 0.09 -15.91 4.69
C PHE A 4 0.95 -15.18 3.66
N VAL A 5 0.38 -14.90 2.48
CA VAL A 5 1.10 -14.24 1.38
C VAL A 5 1.33 -12.75 1.69
N SER A 6 0.38 -12.06 2.34
CA SER A 6 0.57 -10.64 2.68
C SER A 6 1.60 -10.47 3.81
N VAL A 7 1.57 -11.32 4.84
CA VAL A 7 2.52 -11.25 5.97
C VAL A 7 3.93 -11.62 5.52
N PHE A 8 4.08 -12.64 4.67
CA PHE A 8 5.38 -13.05 4.15
C PHE A 8 6.01 -11.99 3.24
N LEU A 9 5.22 -11.38 2.34
CA LEU A 9 5.70 -10.27 1.52
C LEU A 9 6.01 -9.04 2.37
N LEU A 10 5.17 -8.69 3.35
CA LEU A 10 5.47 -7.58 4.25
C LEU A 10 6.77 -7.83 5.01
N SER A 11 6.96 -8.99 5.65
CA SER A 11 8.14 -9.29 6.46
C SER A 11 9.42 -9.34 5.63
N TYR A 12 9.41 -10.03 4.49
CA TYR A 12 10.58 -10.13 3.61
C TYR A 12 10.94 -8.78 2.98
N SER A 13 9.95 -8.03 2.52
CA SER A 13 10.16 -6.72 1.91
C SER A 13 10.49 -5.65 2.95
N THR A 14 9.93 -5.69 4.18
CA THR A 14 10.30 -4.74 5.25
C THR A 14 11.71 -4.96 5.75
N HIS A 15 12.17 -6.21 5.91
CA HIS A 15 13.55 -6.47 6.32
C HIS A 15 14.54 -5.90 5.30
N LYS A 16 14.29 -6.12 4.00
CA LYS A 16 15.12 -5.53 2.93
C LYS A 16 14.94 -4.02 2.80
N ALA A 17 13.75 -3.48 3.08
CA ALA A 17 13.50 -2.04 3.06
C ALA A 17 14.21 -1.32 4.21
N MET A 18 14.28 -1.95 5.39
CA MET A 18 15.01 -1.43 6.55
C MET A 18 16.52 -1.35 6.32
N GLU A 19 17.09 -2.19 5.44
CA GLU A 19 18.51 -2.16 5.06
C GLU A 19 18.83 -1.05 4.03
N ILE A 20 17.85 -0.58 3.26
CA ILE A 20 18.04 0.40 2.19
C ILE A 20 17.52 1.80 2.59
N GLY A 21 16.48 1.87 3.42
CA GLY A 21 15.83 3.10 3.87
C GLY A 21 16.35 3.64 5.21
N ARG A 22 15.78 4.78 5.65
CA ARG A 22 16.05 5.33 7.00
C ARG A 22 15.61 4.33 8.07
N GLN A 23 16.52 4.02 8.99
CA GLN A 23 16.29 3.09 10.10
C GLN A 23 14.97 3.43 10.83
N GLY A 24 14.03 2.48 10.86
CA GLY A 24 12.79 2.57 11.65
C GLY A 24 11.52 3.08 10.95
N ARG A 25 11.56 3.51 9.68
CA ARG A 25 10.34 3.81 8.90
C ARG A 25 10.43 3.25 7.49
N VAL A 26 9.55 2.30 7.18
CA VAL A 26 9.35 1.79 5.81
C VAL A 26 8.23 2.57 5.16
N GLN A 27 8.53 3.25 4.06
CA GLN A 27 7.53 3.94 3.26
C GLN A 27 6.97 3.03 2.16
N VAL A 28 5.83 3.39 1.59
CA VAL A 28 5.19 2.62 0.51
C VAL A 28 6.09 2.63 -0.74
N GLU A 29 6.75 3.75 -0.98
CA GLU A 29 7.73 3.97 -2.05
C GLU A 29 8.90 2.98 -1.97
N ASP A 30 9.37 2.65 -0.77
CA ASP A 30 10.45 1.68 -0.55
C ASP A 30 10.03 0.26 -0.98
N LEU A 31 8.79 -0.13 -0.65
CA LEU A 31 8.23 -1.43 -1.04
C LEU A 31 8.04 -1.51 -2.56
N VAL A 32 7.52 -0.45 -3.17
CA VAL A 32 7.35 -0.35 -4.63
C VAL A 32 8.72 -0.41 -5.34
N PHE A 33 9.75 0.21 -4.76
CA PHE A 33 11.11 0.15 -5.27
C PHE A 33 11.71 -1.26 -5.21
N LEU A 34 11.47 -2.01 -4.12
CA LEU A 34 11.95 -3.38 -3.96
C LEU A 34 11.29 -4.37 -4.93
N VAL A 35 9.99 -4.21 -5.18
CA VAL A 35 9.22 -5.13 -6.04
C VAL A 35 9.25 -4.76 -7.53
N ARG A 36 9.88 -3.64 -7.92
CA ARG A 36 9.90 -3.13 -9.30
C ARG A 36 10.44 -4.11 -10.35
N LYS A 37 11.28 -5.07 -9.94
CA LYS A 37 11.85 -6.08 -10.84
C LYS A 37 10.89 -7.22 -11.16
N ASP A 38 9.85 -7.41 -10.35
CA ASP A 38 8.82 -8.43 -10.57
C ASP A 38 7.55 -7.75 -11.10
N ALA A 39 7.36 -7.84 -12.42
CA ALA A 39 6.26 -7.16 -13.11
C ALA A 39 4.88 -7.58 -12.59
N ARG A 40 4.68 -8.84 -12.18
CA ARG A 40 3.38 -9.33 -11.70
C ARG A 40 3.08 -8.78 -10.30
N LYS A 41 4.06 -8.79 -9.40
CA LYS A 41 3.90 -8.22 -8.06
C LYS A 41 3.74 -6.70 -8.12
N TYR A 42 4.51 -6.03 -8.96
CA TYR A 42 4.42 -4.58 -9.16
C TYR A 42 3.04 -4.15 -9.66
N ALA A 43 2.51 -4.80 -10.70
CA ALA A 43 1.17 -4.50 -11.24
C ALA A 43 0.10 -4.65 -10.15
N ARG A 44 0.13 -5.76 -9.41
CA ARG A 44 -0.85 -6.02 -8.35
C ARG A 44 -0.79 -5.00 -7.21
N ILE A 45 0.41 -4.60 -6.78
CA ILE A 45 0.59 -3.59 -5.74
C ILE A 45 0.09 -2.23 -6.22
N LYS A 46 0.37 -1.88 -7.48
CA LYS A 46 -0.12 -0.63 -8.09
C LYS A 46 -1.65 -0.58 -8.10
N ASP A 47 -2.32 -1.65 -8.55
CA ASP A 47 -3.78 -1.73 -8.55
C ASP A 47 -4.36 -1.57 -7.13
N LEU A 48 -3.76 -2.23 -6.13
CA LEU A 48 -4.18 -2.13 -4.73
C LEU A 48 -4.04 -0.71 -4.18
N LEU A 49 -2.96 -0.01 -4.53
CA LEU A 49 -2.74 1.37 -4.10
C LEU A 49 -3.76 2.31 -4.75
N THR A 50 -3.99 2.18 -6.06
CA THR A 50 -4.99 2.97 -6.79
C THR A 50 -6.39 2.79 -6.22
N MET A 51 -6.83 1.55 -6.01
CA MET A 51 -8.14 1.27 -5.40
C MET A 51 -8.25 1.85 -3.98
N ASN A 52 -7.18 1.81 -3.19
CA ASN A 52 -7.19 2.40 -1.85
C ASN A 52 -7.35 3.93 -1.88
N GLU A 53 -6.71 4.60 -2.85
CA GLU A 53 -6.92 6.04 -3.05
C GLU A 53 -8.36 6.36 -3.46
N GLU A 54 -8.94 5.58 -4.37
CA GLU A 54 -10.34 5.74 -4.79
C GLU A 54 -11.30 5.53 -3.60
N LEU A 55 -11.08 4.50 -2.78
CA LEU A 55 -11.86 4.27 -1.56
C LEU A 55 -11.73 5.42 -0.56
N LYS A 56 -10.53 5.99 -0.39
CA LYS A 56 -10.33 7.16 0.46
C LYS A 56 -11.04 8.39 -0.08
N LYS A 57 -11.04 8.61 -1.40
CA LYS A 57 -11.78 9.70 -2.04
C LYS A 57 -13.28 9.52 -1.86
N ALA A 58 -13.80 8.32 -2.09
CA ALA A 58 -15.21 7.99 -1.89
C ALA A 58 -15.65 8.20 -0.44
N ARG A 59 -14.84 7.76 0.55
CA ARG A 59 -15.10 8.02 1.97
C ARG A 59 -15.16 9.51 2.29
N LYS A 60 -14.21 10.30 1.78
CA LYS A 60 -14.21 11.76 2.00
C LYS A 60 -15.42 12.45 1.37
N ALA A 61 -15.83 12.03 0.17
CA ALA A 61 -17.04 12.56 -0.48
C ALA A 61 -18.30 12.22 0.33
N PHE A 62 -18.41 10.98 0.81
CA PHE A 62 -19.51 10.53 1.64
C PHE A 62 -19.59 11.23 3.00
N ASP A 63 -18.45 11.43 3.67
CA ASP A 63 -18.39 12.14 4.96
C ASP A 63 -18.70 13.65 4.81
N ALA A 64 -18.37 14.26 3.67
CA ALA A 64 -18.72 15.65 3.35
C ALA A 64 -20.22 15.84 3.08
N GLU A 65 -20.86 14.91 2.36
CA GLU A 65 -22.31 14.92 2.12
C GLU A 65 -23.11 14.75 3.41
N LYS A 66 -22.61 13.93 4.35
CA LYS A 66 -23.28 13.69 5.63
C LYS A 66 -23.34 14.92 6.55
N TYR A 67 -22.46 15.90 6.35
CA TYR A 67 -22.43 17.16 7.11
C TYR A 67 -23.20 18.32 6.44
N GLN A 68 -23.64 18.16 5.18
CA GLN A 68 -24.42 19.17 4.45
C GLN A 68 -25.94 18.98 4.57
N GLY A 69 -26.39 17.94 5.28
CA GLY A 69 -27.79 17.72 5.63
C GLY A 69 -28.13 18.26 7.01
N THR A 70 -28.24 19.58 7.14
CA THR A 70 -29.07 20.26 8.16
C THR A 70 -30.22 20.96 7.47
#